data_AF-A0A413SJZ8-F1
#
_entry.id   AF-A0A413SJZ8-F1
#
_cell.length_a   1.000
_cell.length_b   1.000
_cell.length_c   1.000
_cell.angle_alpha   90.00
_cell.angle_beta   90.00
_cell.angle_gamma   90.00
#
_symmetry.space_group_name_H-M   'P 1'
#
loop_
_entity.id
_entity.type
_entity.pdbx_description
1 polymer ?
#
loop_
_entity_poly.entity_id
_entity_poly.type
_entity_poly.pdbx_seq_one_letter_code
_entity_poly.pdbx_strand_id
1 'polypeptide(L)'
;MHHENCETGSGIENKYEKLKHAVAEGRKVLFFGTGIREEYTIPGTYCTDFWCYPMFASISESMNRPKPVGTMGLYIQSEHPALAEFVTEEYETPQWWDIITDAKAAILDGTDIEPIVWVIDNFRLKNCMDDKIKNLEERHKK
;
A
#
# COMPACT_ATOMS: atom_id res chain seq x y z
N MET A 1 -3.38 12.22 -45.69
CA MET A 1 -3.54 12.89 -44.40
C MET A 1 -4.76 12.30 -43.72
N HIS A 2 -4.59 11.13 -43.11
CA HIS A 2 -5.58 10.56 -42.19
C HIS A 2 -4.89 10.57 -40.83
N HIS A 3 -5.18 11.59 -40.03
CA HIS A 3 -4.88 11.55 -38.61
C HIS A 3 -5.87 10.54 -38.02
N GLU A 4 -5.42 9.29 -37.84
CA GLU A 4 -6.08 8.38 -36.93
C GLU A 4 -5.85 8.91 -35.52
N ASN A 5 -6.89 9.50 -34.95
CA ASN A 5 -6.98 9.79 -33.53
C ASN A 5 -6.92 8.45 -32.78
N CYS A 6 -5.73 8.07 -32.33
CA CYS A 6 -5.54 7.02 -31.34
C CYS A 6 -5.95 7.59 -29.97
N GLU A 7 -7.25 7.79 -29.78
CA GLU A 7 -7.82 7.90 -28.44
C GLU A 7 -7.75 6.50 -27.83
N THR A 8 -6.62 6.17 -27.20
CA THR A 8 -6.52 4.97 -26.36
C THR A 8 -7.53 5.12 -25.23
N GLY A 9 -8.71 4.52 -25.40
CA GLY A 9 -9.85 4.61 -24.50
C GLY A 9 -9.48 4.20 -23.07
N SER A 10 -9.26 5.20 -22.22
CA SER A 10 -9.29 5.06 -20.77
C SER A 10 -10.73 4.80 -20.34
N GLY A 11 -10.95 3.74 -19.55
CA GLY A 11 -12.28 3.39 -19.06
C GLY A 11 -12.22 2.91 -17.62
N ILE A 12 -13.22 3.31 -16.82
CA ILE A 12 -13.45 2.80 -15.47
C ILE A 12 -14.36 1.56 -15.62
N GLU A 13 -13.85 0.38 -15.28
CA GLU A 13 -14.62 -0.87 -15.34
C GLU A 13 -14.41 -1.66 -14.04
N ASN A 14 -15.53 -2.05 -13.40
CA ASN A 14 -15.51 -2.69 -12.08
C ASN A 14 -15.76 -4.21 -12.16
N LYS A 15 -16.06 -4.75 -13.35
CA LYS A 15 -16.17 -6.20 -13.55
C LYS A 15 -14.83 -6.79 -13.97
N TYR A 16 -14.27 -7.63 -13.10
CA TYR A 16 -12.98 -8.31 -13.28
C TYR A 16 -12.81 -8.96 -14.66
N GLU A 17 -13.82 -9.71 -15.14
CA GLU A 17 -13.75 -10.39 -16.44
C GLU A 17 -13.64 -9.42 -17.63
N LYS A 18 -14.32 -8.28 -17.56
CA LYS A 18 -14.20 -7.25 -18.60
C LYS A 18 -12.86 -6.53 -18.53
N LEU A 19 -12.31 -6.41 -17.33
CA LEU A 19 -11.01 -5.83 -17.07
C LEU A 19 -9.89 -6.68 -17.67
N LYS A 20 -9.95 -7.99 -17.45
CA LYS A 20 -9.04 -8.96 -18.09
C LYS A 20 -9.05 -8.82 -19.61
N HIS A 21 -10.24 -8.74 -20.21
CA HIS A 21 -10.38 -8.58 -21.65
C HIS A 21 -9.79 -7.25 -22.14
N ALA A 22 -10.05 -6.16 -21.42
CA ALA A 22 -9.51 -4.85 -21.72
C ALA A 22 -7.99 -4.78 -21.66
N VAL A 23 -7.40 -5.40 -20.63
CA VAL A 23 -5.94 -5.50 -20.48
C VAL A 23 -5.34 -6.37 -21.59
N ALA A 24 -5.98 -7.48 -21.95
CA ALA A 24 -5.55 -8.35 -23.06
C ALA A 24 -5.57 -7.64 -24.42
N GLU A 25 -6.47 -6.67 -24.61
CA GLU A 25 -6.55 -5.79 -25.78
C GLU A 25 -5.55 -4.61 -25.73
N GLY A 26 -4.73 -4.50 -24.68
CA GLY A 26 -3.75 -3.42 -24.51
C GLY A 26 -4.35 -2.09 -24.05
N ARG A 27 -5.60 -2.07 -23.55
CA ARG A 27 -6.20 -0.85 -23.00
C ARG A 27 -5.67 -0.56 -21.60
N LYS A 28 -5.57 0.73 -21.27
CA LYS A 28 -5.28 1.21 -19.91
C LYS A 28 -6.56 1.15 -19.10
N VAL A 29 -6.53 0.49 -17.95
CA VAL A 29 -7.71 0.29 -17.11
C VAL A 29 -7.42 0.65 -15.67
N LEU A 30 -8.35 1.36 -15.03
CA LEU A 30 -8.34 1.60 -13.59
C LEU A 30 -9.34 0.65 -12.92
N PHE A 31 -8.85 -0.19 -12.00
CA PHE A 31 -9.65 -1.13 -11.24
C PHE A 31 -9.77 -0.68 -9.79
N PHE A 32 -10.99 -0.41 -9.32
CA PHE A 32 -11.24 -0.09 -7.92
C PHE A 32 -11.49 -1.33 -7.04
N GLY A 33 -11.84 -2.48 -7.64
CA GLY A 33 -12.20 -3.69 -6.92
C GLY A 33 -13.42 -3.53 -6.00
N THR A 34 -13.69 -4.56 -5.19
CA THR A 34 -14.70 -4.52 -4.12
C THR A 34 -14.09 -4.34 -2.74
N GLY A 35 -12.82 -3.90 -2.69
CA GLY A 35 -12.00 -3.91 -1.49
C GLY A 35 -11.41 -5.28 -1.16
N ILE A 36 -10.51 -5.29 -0.19
CA ILE A 36 -9.86 -6.49 0.37
C ILE A 36 -10.68 -6.95 1.57
N ARG A 37 -10.81 -8.27 1.76
CA ARG A 37 -11.53 -8.82 2.92
C ARG A 37 -10.78 -8.47 4.21
N GLU A 38 -11.50 -8.22 5.30
CA GLU A 38 -10.95 -7.67 6.53
C GLU A 38 -9.80 -8.50 7.12
N GLU A 39 -9.89 -9.83 7.02
CA GLU A 39 -8.87 -10.77 7.51
C GLU A 39 -7.53 -10.69 6.78
N TYR A 40 -7.50 -10.05 5.60
CA TYR A 40 -6.28 -9.79 4.84
C TYR A 40 -5.89 -8.31 4.89
N THR A 41 -6.36 -7.60 5.92
CA THR A 41 -6.05 -6.18 6.09
C THR A 41 -5.67 -5.82 7.51
N ILE A 42 -4.90 -4.75 7.62
CA ILE A 42 -4.60 -4.06 8.87
C ILE A 42 -5.11 -2.62 8.72
N PRO A 43 -5.76 -2.02 9.73
CA PRO A 43 -6.17 -0.61 9.67
C PRO A 43 -4.97 0.30 9.37
N GLY A 44 -5.15 1.27 8.47
CA GLY A 44 -4.14 2.31 8.24
C GLY A 44 -4.02 3.24 9.44
N THR A 45 -2.81 3.68 9.74
CA THR A 45 -2.56 4.76 10.70
C THR A 45 -1.39 5.59 10.22
N TYR A 46 -1.54 6.92 10.26
CA TYR A 46 -0.42 7.83 10.05
C TYR A 46 0.53 7.84 11.26
N CYS A 47 0.01 7.55 12.45
CA CYS A 47 0.85 7.55 13.65
C CYS A 47 1.77 6.33 13.66
N THR A 48 3.07 6.60 13.56
CA THR A 48 4.14 5.61 13.71
C THR A 48 4.21 5.07 15.13
N ASP A 49 4.47 3.78 15.23
CA ASP A 49 4.77 3.12 16.49
C ASP A 49 6.03 3.72 17.15
N PHE A 50 5.98 3.94 18.46
CA PHE A 50 7.03 4.62 19.21
C PHE A 50 7.55 3.76 20.36
N TRP A 51 8.85 3.41 20.27
CA TRP A 51 9.79 2.92 21.29
C TRP A 51 9.40 1.69 22.14
N CYS A 52 8.14 1.53 22.56
CA CYS A 52 7.68 0.40 23.34
C CYS A 52 6.20 0.06 23.06
N TYR A 53 5.92 -0.46 21.87
CA TYR A 53 4.61 -1.04 21.53
C TYR A 53 4.02 -1.93 22.64
N PRO A 54 4.78 -2.87 23.26
CA PRO A 54 4.21 -3.73 24.29
C PRO A 54 3.66 -2.96 25.48
N MET A 55 4.30 -1.86 25.87
CA MET A 55 3.85 -1.01 26.97
C MET A 55 2.55 -0.29 26.60
N PHE A 56 2.49 0.36 25.43
CA PHE A 56 1.29 1.08 24.98
C PHE A 56 0.11 0.15 24.71
N ALA A 57 0.37 -1.05 24.17
CA ALA A 57 -0.64 -2.08 23.99
C ALA A 57 -1.21 -2.54 25.35
N SER A 58 -0.34 -2.82 26.33
CA SER A 58 -0.75 -3.22 27.69
C SER A 58 -1.58 -2.14 28.39
N ILE A 59 -1.17 -0.87 28.30
CA ILE A 59 -1.94 0.25 28.84
C ILE A 59 -3.32 0.34 28.16
N SER A 60 -3.37 0.26 26.83
CA SER A 60 -4.63 0.31 26.07
C SER A 60 -5.58 -0.81 26.50
N GLU A 61 -5.08 -2.03 26.64
CA GLU A 61 -5.84 -3.17 27.15
C GLU A 61 -6.37 -2.90 28.57
N SER A 62 -5.52 -2.46 29.49
CA SER A 62 -5.92 -2.15 30.87
C SER A 62 -6.98 -1.05 30.96
N MET A 63 -6.99 -0.12 30.00
CA MET A 63 -7.95 0.98 29.91
C MET A 63 -9.18 0.64 29.05
N ASN A 64 -9.29 -0.60 28.56
CA ASN A 64 -10.34 -1.06 27.65
C ASN A 64 -10.47 -0.19 26.39
N ARG A 65 -9.32 0.21 25.83
CA ARG A 65 -9.16 0.96 24.58
C ARG A 65 -8.63 0.05 23.46
N PRO A 66 -8.90 0.38 22.18
CA PRO A 66 -8.31 -0.33 21.06
C PRO A 66 -6.78 -0.34 21.14
N LYS A 67 -6.16 -1.45 20.76
CA LYS A 67 -4.71 -1.52 20.66
C LYS A 67 -4.21 -0.56 19.58
N PRO A 68 -3.02 0.04 19.77
CA PRO A 68 -2.35 0.71 18.67
C PRO A 68 -2.14 -0.27 17.52
N VAL A 69 -2.28 0.21 16.29
CA VAL A 69 -2.09 -0.59 15.08
C VAL A 69 -0.67 -1.15 15.06
N GLY A 70 0.33 -0.33 15.36
CA GLY A 70 1.73 -0.76 15.48
C GLY A 70 2.47 -0.82 14.15
N THR A 71 2.16 0.05 13.20
CA THR A 71 2.94 0.20 11.97
C THR A 71 4.01 1.28 12.15
N MET A 72 5.11 1.17 11.42
CA MET A 72 6.25 2.11 11.47
C MET A 72 6.25 3.07 10.29
N GLY A 73 5.07 3.38 9.74
CA GLY A 73 4.87 4.33 8.66
C GLY A 73 4.96 3.71 7.27
N LEU A 74 5.22 4.53 6.25
CA LEU A 74 5.31 4.09 4.86
C LEU A 74 6.74 3.99 4.32
N TYR A 75 6.96 3.01 3.44
CA TYR A 75 8.07 2.94 2.50
C TYR A 75 7.54 3.07 1.07
N ILE A 76 8.01 4.07 0.33
CA ILE A 76 7.40 4.53 -0.91
C ILE A 76 8.43 4.52 -2.03
N GLN A 77 8.09 3.92 -3.17
CA GLN A 77 8.88 4.09 -4.40
C GLN A 77 8.54 5.44 -5.03
N SER A 78 9.09 6.53 -4.50
CA SER A 78 8.75 7.91 -4.87
C SER A 78 8.94 8.21 -6.36
N GLU A 79 9.86 7.52 -7.03
CA GLU A 79 10.16 7.71 -8.46
C GLU A 79 9.23 6.91 -9.38
N HIS A 80 8.31 6.11 -8.83
CA HIS A 80 7.40 5.30 -9.63
C HIS A 80 6.46 6.20 -10.45
N PRO A 81 6.26 5.95 -11.77
CA PRO A 81 5.47 6.83 -12.64
C PRO A 81 4.03 7.10 -12.17
N ALA A 82 3.44 6.18 -11.41
CA ALA A 82 2.10 6.36 -10.83
C ALA A 82 2.03 7.47 -9.76
N LEU A 83 3.17 7.88 -9.20
CA LEU A 83 3.29 8.92 -8.18
C LEU A 83 3.88 10.23 -8.73
N ALA A 84 4.15 10.33 -10.03
CA ALA A 84 4.86 11.46 -10.63
C ALA A 84 4.20 12.83 -10.42
N GLU A 85 2.86 12.86 -10.26
CA GLU A 85 2.08 14.07 -9.99
C GLU A 85 1.66 14.20 -8.51
N PHE A 86 2.12 13.29 -7.65
CA PHE A 86 1.82 13.29 -6.23
C PHE A 86 3.09 13.66 -5.46
N VAL A 87 3.05 14.77 -4.72
CA VAL A 87 4.20 15.24 -3.94
C VAL A 87 4.45 14.28 -2.78
N THR A 88 5.49 13.44 -2.90
CA THR A 88 5.87 12.41 -1.93
C THR A 88 7.38 12.25 -1.87
N GLU A 89 7.85 11.68 -0.76
CA GLU A 89 9.23 11.22 -0.60
C GLU A 89 9.24 9.69 -0.42
N GLU A 90 10.42 9.08 -0.21
CA GLU A 90 10.59 7.64 0.01
C GLU A 90 9.95 7.16 1.34
N TYR A 91 9.62 8.10 2.22
CA TYR A 91 8.95 7.89 3.50
C TYR A 91 7.65 8.71 3.58
N GLU A 92 6.81 8.40 4.56
CA GLU A 92 5.55 9.11 4.76
C GLU A 92 5.76 10.62 5.04
N THR A 93 4.97 11.44 4.36
CA THR A 93 4.93 12.89 4.52
C THR A 93 3.49 13.34 4.85
N PRO A 94 3.25 14.56 5.38
CA PRO A 94 1.92 14.97 5.86
C PRO A 94 0.78 14.85 4.85
N GLN A 95 1.07 14.89 3.55
CA GLN A 95 0.09 14.73 2.46
C GLN A 95 -0.57 13.34 2.47
N TRP A 96 0.08 12.35 3.07
CA TRP A 96 -0.45 11.01 3.22
C TRP A 96 -1.46 10.86 4.36
N TRP A 97 -1.62 11.87 5.23
CA TRP A 97 -2.46 11.77 6.43
C TRP A 97 -3.88 11.26 6.13
N ASP A 98 -4.60 11.93 5.25
CA ASP A 98 -5.99 11.57 4.93
C ASP A 98 -6.04 10.20 4.22
N ILE A 99 -5.12 9.95 3.29
CA ILE A 99 -5.06 8.70 2.52
C ILE A 99 -4.86 7.51 3.46
N ILE A 100 -3.87 7.57 4.36
CA ILE A 100 -3.56 6.45 5.26
C ILE A 100 -4.65 6.29 6.32
N THR A 101 -5.17 7.38 6.88
CA THR A 101 -6.15 7.33 7.98
C THR A 101 -7.45 6.64 7.57
N ASP A 102 -7.85 6.80 6.30
CA ASP A 102 -9.05 6.16 5.76
C ASP A 102 -8.75 4.86 4.98
N ALA A 103 -7.48 4.46 4.88
CA ALA A 103 -7.07 3.27 4.14
C ALA A 103 -7.00 2.00 5.00
N LYS A 104 -6.83 0.87 4.30
CA LYS A 104 -6.46 -0.42 4.86
C LYS A 104 -5.18 -0.90 4.20
N ALA A 105 -4.23 -1.32 5.02
CA ALA A 105 -3.00 -1.96 4.56
C ALA A 105 -3.31 -3.41 4.19
N ALA A 106 -2.99 -3.81 2.96
CA ALA A 106 -3.15 -5.18 2.51
C ALA A 106 -2.06 -6.09 3.10
N ILE A 107 -2.46 -7.25 3.60
CA ILE A 107 -1.53 -8.35 3.94
C ILE A 107 -1.30 -9.12 2.64
N LEU A 108 -0.04 -9.16 2.18
CA LEU A 108 0.34 -9.71 0.88
C LEU A 108 1.13 -11.03 0.99
N ASP A 109 1.14 -11.64 2.17
CA ASP A 109 1.85 -12.89 2.47
C ASP A 109 1.47 -14.00 1.48
N GLY A 110 2.47 -14.65 0.91
CA GLY A 110 2.27 -15.72 -0.07
C GLY A 110 1.84 -15.27 -1.47
N THR A 111 1.88 -13.96 -1.74
CA THR A 111 1.68 -13.40 -3.09
C THR A 111 3.02 -12.98 -3.70
N ASP A 112 3.04 -12.85 -5.03
CA ASP A 112 4.13 -12.28 -5.83
C ASP A 112 3.93 -10.79 -6.11
N ILE A 113 2.99 -10.14 -5.41
CA ILE A 113 2.64 -8.74 -5.60
C ILE A 113 3.66 -7.86 -4.86
N GLU A 114 4.32 -6.98 -5.62
CA GLU A 114 5.26 -6.01 -5.07
C GLU A 114 4.65 -4.59 -5.14
N PRO A 115 4.08 -4.06 -4.04
CA PRO A 115 3.43 -2.76 -4.06
C PRO A 115 4.44 -1.61 -4.21
N ILE A 116 3.96 -0.48 -4.74
CA ILE A 116 4.75 0.76 -4.86
C ILE A 116 4.78 1.57 -3.55
N VAL A 117 3.78 1.37 -2.69
CA VAL A 117 3.65 1.99 -1.36
C VAL A 117 3.46 0.87 -0.36
N TRP A 118 4.39 0.76 0.58
CA TRP A 118 4.41 -0.28 1.59
C TRP A 118 4.12 0.31 2.96
N VAL A 119 3.31 -0.39 3.74
CA VAL A 119 3.25 -0.15 5.19
C VAL A 119 4.39 -0.94 5.85
N ILE A 120 5.19 -0.27 6.68
CA ILE A 120 6.28 -0.89 7.42
C ILE A 120 5.69 -1.49 8.70
N ASP A 121 5.89 -2.79 8.88
CA ASP A 121 5.46 -3.47 10.10
C ASP A 121 6.38 -3.13 11.26
N ASN A 122 5.83 -3.08 12.48
CA ASN A 122 6.70 -3.22 13.64
C ASN A 122 7.19 -4.66 13.81
N PHE A 123 8.21 -4.83 14.64
CA PHE A 123 8.83 -6.12 14.96
C PHE A 123 7.88 -7.17 15.56
N ARG A 124 6.64 -6.80 15.92
CA ARG A 124 5.65 -7.69 16.53
C ARG A 124 4.54 -8.11 15.56
N LEU A 125 4.29 -7.33 14.49
CA LEU A 125 3.31 -7.65 13.46
C LEU A 125 3.81 -8.74 12.49
N LYS A 126 5.13 -8.90 12.29
CA LYS A 126 5.78 -10.05 11.62
C LYS A 126 5.17 -10.54 10.29
N ASN A 127 4.49 -9.69 9.51
CA ASN A 127 3.93 -10.11 8.23
C ASN A 127 4.87 -9.75 7.06
N CYS A 128 5.51 -8.58 7.11
CA CYS A 128 6.16 -7.96 5.94
C CYS A 128 7.67 -7.68 6.08
N MET A 129 8.25 -7.80 7.29
CA MET A 129 9.60 -7.32 7.59
C MET A 129 10.72 -8.20 6.98
N ASP A 130 10.53 -9.52 6.92
CA ASP A 130 11.60 -10.46 6.58
C ASP A 130 11.94 -10.49 5.08
N ASP A 131 10.96 -10.25 4.20
CA ASP A 131 11.17 -10.20 2.75
C ASP A 131 11.72 -8.84 2.29
N LYS A 132 11.36 -7.75 3.00
CA LYS A 132 11.85 -6.38 2.71
C LYS A 132 13.34 -6.20 2.93
N ILE A 133 13.89 -6.78 4.01
CA ILE A 133 15.33 -6.69 4.32
C ILE A 133 16.14 -7.30 3.17
N LYS A 134 15.70 -8.44 2.62
CA LYS A 134 16.36 -9.07 1.48
C LYS A 134 16.33 -8.21 0.22
N ASN A 135 15.17 -7.66 -0.15
CA ASN A 135 15.05 -6.83 -1.36
C ASN A 135 15.77 -5.47 -1.24
N LEU A 136 15.87 -4.89 -0.04
CA LEU A 136 16.69 -3.70 0.21
C LEU A 136 18.19 -4.01 0.10
N GLU A 137 18.67 -5.11 0.70
CA GLU A 137 20.07 -5.51 0.62
C GLU A 137 20.52 -5.82 -0.82
N GLU A 138 19.63 -6.31 -1.67
CA GLU A 138 19.91 -6.55 -3.09
C GLU A 138 19.94 -5.25 -3.91
N ARG A 139 19.09 -4.27 -3.60
CA ARG A 139 19.07 -2.97 -4.29
C ARG A 139 20.28 -2.09 -3.96
N HIS A 140 20.79 -2.16 -2.74
CA HIS A 140 21.99 -1.41 -2.31
C HIS A 140 23.32 -2.11 -2.68
N LYS A 141 23.28 -3.30 -3.29
CA LYS A 141 24.46 -4.02 -3.83
C LYS A 141 24.75 -3.73 -5.31
N LYS A 142 23.96 -2.87 -5.97
CA LYS A 142 24.24 -2.34 -7.31
C LYS A 142 24.88 -0.96 -7.21
#